data_AF-A0A7C2U2B8-F1
#
_entry.id   AF-A0A7C2U2B8-F1
#
_cell.length_a   1.000
_cell.length_b   1.000
_cell.length_c   1.000
_cell.angle_alpha   90.00
_cell.angle_beta   90.00
_cell.angle_gamma   90.00
#
_symmetry.space_group_name_H-M   'P 1'
#
loop_
_entity.id
_entity.type
_entity.pdbx_description
1 polymer ?
#
loop_
_entity_poly.entity_id
_entity_poly.type
_entity_poly.pdbx_seq_one_letter_code
_entity_poly.pdbx_strand_id
1 'polypeptide(L)'
;MRQRSQHTPADPLDPRPAAGRLLARVRWRGERPTPLQLWAAAKWLQGYVMHRYTCPVCGREGWAVTRRRRYCSSACRSRAWRERQKGPAAQAVGRMERALRRHEAQAGQG
;
A
#
# COMPACT_ATOMS: atom_id res chain seq x y z
N MET A 1 36.81 16.98 -21.94
CA MET A 1 35.69 17.24 -21.01
C MET A 1 35.11 15.91 -20.55
N ARG A 2 35.42 15.44 -19.32
CA ARG A 2 34.89 14.19 -18.76
C ARG A 2 33.65 14.51 -17.92
N GLN A 3 32.49 14.01 -18.33
CA GLN A 3 31.24 14.20 -17.58
C GLN A 3 31.35 13.45 -16.25
N ARG A 4 31.30 14.17 -15.12
CA ARG A 4 31.15 13.60 -13.79
C ARG A 4 29.74 13.02 -13.69
N SER A 5 29.62 11.69 -13.65
CA SER A 5 28.39 11.00 -13.31
C SER A 5 27.96 11.43 -11.91
N GLN A 6 26.83 12.13 -11.83
CA GLN A 6 26.24 12.54 -10.56
C GLN A 6 25.70 11.28 -9.86
N HIS A 7 26.31 10.92 -8.73
CA HIS A 7 25.76 9.91 -7.82
C HIS A 7 24.46 10.47 -7.22
N THR A 8 23.32 9.87 -7.57
CA THR A 8 22.06 10.14 -6.90
C THR A 8 22.09 9.47 -5.53
N PRO A 9 21.88 10.19 -4.42
CA PRO A 9 21.77 9.56 -3.11
C PRO A 9 20.58 8.61 -3.09
N ALA A 10 20.78 7.41 -2.52
CA ALA A 10 19.75 6.40 -2.41
C ALA A 10 18.56 6.90 -1.59
N ASP A 11 17.35 6.69 -2.10
CA ASP A 11 16.09 7.05 -1.43
C ASP A 11 15.94 6.22 -0.13
N PRO A 12 15.77 6.85 1.04
CA PRO A 12 15.61 6.16 2.32
C PRO A 12 14.34 5.30 2.42
N LEU A 13 13.42 5.40 1.44
CA LEU A 13 12.22 4.57 1.33
C LEU A 13 12.32 3.47 0.25
N ASP A 14 13.48 3.33 -0.41
CA ASP A 14 13.73 2.22 -1.35
C ASP A 14 14.06 0.93 -0.55
N PRO A 15 13.23 -0.14 -0.62
CA PRO A 15 13.46 -1.39 0.09
C PRO A 15 14.52 -2.30 -0.57
N ARG A 16 15.07 -1.94 -1.74
CA ARG A 16 16.06 -2.75 -2.47
C ARG A 16 17.32 -3.14 -1.65
N PRO A 17 17.91 -2.30 -0.78
CA PRO A 17 19.06 -2.71 0.03
C PRO A 17 18.68 -3.47 1.31
N ALA A 18 17.38 -3.65 1.61
CA ALA A 18 16.91 -4.38 2.80
C ALA A 18 16.70 -5.88 2.51
N ALA A 19 16.28 -6.25 1.30
CA ALA A 19 16.05 -7.66 0.93
C ALA A 19 17.34 -8.49 0.93
N GLY A 20 18.45 -7.93 0.43
CA GLY A 20 19.76 -8.60 0.44
C GLY A 20 20.29 -8.85 1.86
N ARG A 21 20.06 -7.91 2.80
CA ARG A 21 20.46 -8.06 4.21
C ARG A 21 19.56 -9.02 4.99
N LEU A 22 18.27 -9.12 4.65
CA LEU A 22 17.35 -10.07 5.29
C LEU A 22 17.72 -11.52 4.92
N LEU A 23 18.04 -11.79 3.65
CA LEU A 23 18.50 -13.12 3.21
C LEU A 23 19.84 -13.52 3.85
N ALA A 24 20.74 -12.55 4.09
CA ALA A 24 21.98 -12.79 4.83
C ALA A 24 21.74 -13.15 6.31
N ARG A 25 20.65 -12.65 6.94
CA ARG A 25 20.33 -12.89 8.36
C ARG A 25 19.60 -14.22 8.61
N VAL A 26 18.71 -14.64 7.69
CA VAL A 26 17.99 -15.93 7.80
C VAL A 26 18.95 -17.11 7.76
N ARG A 27 20.08 -17.00 7.03
CA ARG A 27 21.13 -18.03 6.98
C ARG A 27 21.91 -18.21 8.30
N TRP A 28 21.84 -17.27 9.25
CA TRP A 28 22.68 -17.26 10.46
C TRP A 28 21.98 -17.68 11.77
N ARG A 29 20.64 -17.74 11.85
CA ARG A 29 19.90 -18.07 13.11
C ARG A 29 19.11 -19.38 13.11
N GLY A 30 19.06 -20.12 12.01
CA GLY A 30 18.32 -21.39 11.96
C GLY A 30 16.79 -21.27 12.12
N GLU A 31 16.24 -20.06 12.03
CA GLU A 31 14.80 -19.82 12.08
C GLU A 31 14.16 -20.19 10.73
N ARG A 32 13.17 -21.09 10.75
CA ARG A 32 12.42 -21.44 9.54
C ARG A 32 11.61 -20.22 9.11
N PRO A 33 11.73 -19.77 7.85
CA PRO A 33 10.95 -18.65 7.37
C PRO A 33 9.46 -18.97 7.46
N THR A 34 8.66 -18.00 7.91
CA THR A 34 7.21 -18.19 8.03
C THR A 34 6.58 -18.35 6.64
N PRO A 35 5.40 -18.98 6.53
CA PRO A 35 4.69 -19.10 5.25
C PRO A 35 4.47 -17.74 4.55
N LEU A 36 4.26 -16.67 5.32
CA LEU A 36 4.12 -15.31 4.79
C LEU A 36 5.44 -14.77 4.21
N GLN A 37 6.57 -15.04 4.86
CA GLN A 37 7.90 -14.66 4.39
C GLN A 37 8.30 -15.43 3.13
N LEU A 38 8.04 -16.75 3.07
CA LEU A 38 8.28 -17.56 1.87
C LEU A 38 7.42 -17.09 0.70
N TRP A 39 6.12 -16.82 0.94
CA TRP A 39 5.23 -16.27 -0.07
C TRP A 39 5.73 -14.90 -0.57
N ALA A 40 6.18 -14.02 0.32
CA ALA A 40 6.74 -12.72 -0.05
C ALA A 40 8.02 -12.85 -0.89
N ALA A 41 8.96 -13.73 -0.50
CA ALA A 41 10.19 -13.99 -1.25
C ALA A 41 9.92 -14.61 -2.63
N ALA A 42 9.01 -15.59 -2.71
CA ALA A 42 8.59 -16.18 -3.97
C ALA A 42 7.91 -15.15 -4.90
N LYS A 43 7.11 -14.23 -4.35
CA LYS A 43 6.54 -13.11 -5.11
C LYS A 43 7.59 -12.12 -5.60
N TRP A 44 8.64 -11.90 -4.81
CA TRP A 44 9.80 -11.09 -5.20
C TRP A 44 10.57 -11.72 -6.38
N LEU A 45 10.82 -13.03 -6.33
CA LEU A 45 11.48 -13.81 -7.40
C LEU A 45 10.68 -13.85 -8.71
N GLN A 46 9.35 -13.78 -8.64
CA GLN A 46 8.47 -13.74 -9.82
C GLN A 46 8.32 -12.35 -10.46
N GLY A 47 9.03 -11.33 -9.98
CA GLY A 47 8.95 -9.97 -10.55
C GLY A 47 7.59 -9.28 -10.35
N TYR A 48 6.81 -9.69 -9.33
CA TYR A 48 5.54 -9.04 -9.04
C TYR A 48 5.76 -7.65 -8.45
N VAL A 49 5.49 -6.62 -9.27
CA VAL A 49 5.45 -5.23 -8.82
C VAL A 49 4.32 -5.07 -7.79
N MET A 50 4.67 -4.78 -6.55
CA MET A 50 3.69 -4.43 -5.53
C MET A 50 3.22 -2.99 -5.77
N HIS A 51 1.91 -2.83 -5.91
CA HIS A 51 1.27 -1.54 -6.10
C HIS A 51 0.71 -1.05 -4.77
N ARG A 52 1.07 0.18 -4.39
CA ARG A 52 0.44 0.86 -3.27
C ARG A 52 -0.99 1.25 -3.65
N TYR A 53 -1.93 1.05 -2.74
CA TYR A 53 -3.31 1.47 -2.91
C TYR A 53 -3.88 2.01 -1.60
N THR A 54 -4.87 2.89 -1.73
CA THR A 54 -5.63 3.43 -0.59
C THR A 54 -7.07 2.96 -0.74
N CYS A 55 -7.63 2.36 0.32
CA CYS A 55 -9.00 1.90 0.27
C CYS A 55 -9.97 3.10 0.25
N PRO A 56 -10.88 3.21 -0.74
CA PRO A 56 -11.77 4.37 -0.86
C PRO A 56 -12.88 4.41 0.21
N VAL A 57 -13.03 3.35 1.00
CA VAL A 57 -14.09 3.22 2.01
C VAL A 57 -13.60 3.58 3.41
N CYS A 58 -12.42 3.11 3.78
CA CYS A 58 -11.86 3.30 5.12
C CYS A 58 -10.57 4.12 5.15
N GLY A 59 -10.02 4.50 3.99
CA GLY A 59 -8.78 5.27 3.90
C GLY A 59 -7.50 4.48 4.19
N ARG A 60 -7.60 3.19 4.55
CA ARG A 60 -6.42 2.37 4.88
C ARG A 60 -5.52 2.17 3.65
N GLU A 61 -4.23 2.43 3.83
CA GLU A 61 -3.19 2.16 2.85
C GLU A 61 -2.75 0.69 2.89
N GLY A 62 -2.33 0.16 1.74
CA GLY A 62 -1.80 -1.19 1.66
C GLY A 62 -1.08 -1.46 0.35
N TRP A 63 -0.57 -2.68 0.24
CA TRP A 63 0.16 -3.16 -0.92
C TRP A 63 -0.61 -4.30 -1.59
N ALA A 64 -0.62 -4.29 -2.91
CA ALA A 64 -1.27 -5.32 -3.71
C ALA A 64 -0.40 -5.76 -4.88
N VAL A 65 -0.40 -7.08 -5.10
CA VAL A 65 0.25 -7.73 -6.24
C VAL A 65 -0.34 -7.26 -7.59
N THR A 66 -1.59 -6.79 -7.58
CA THR A 66 -2.32 -6.36 -8.77
C THR A 66 -2.89 -4.96 -8.60
N ARG A 67 -2.80 -4.13 -9.65
CA ARG A 67 -3.47 -2.82 -9.73
C ARG A 67 -4.99 -2.91 -9.65
N ARG A 68 -5.57 -4.11 -9.79
CA ARG A 68 -7.03 -4.33 -9.69
C ARG A 68 -7.56 -4.30 -8.26
N ARG A 69 -6.70 -4.47 -7.23
CA ARG A 69 -7.15 -4.45 -5.84
C ARG A 69 -7.37 -3.00 -5.37
N ARG A 70 -8.63 -2.63 -5.20
CA ARG A 70 -9.06 -1.31 -4.66
C ARG A 70 -9.45 -1.31 -3.19
N TYR A 71 -9.75 -2.48 -2.60
CA TYR A 71 -10.32 -2.58 -1.26
C TYR A 71 -9.42 -3.41 -0.34
N CYS A 72 -9.30 -2.98 0.91
CA CYS A 72 -8.52 -3.70 1.91
C CYS A 72 -9.20 -5.03 2.29
N SER A 73 -10.54 -5.05 2.34
CA SER A 73 -11.34 -6.21 2.74
C SER A 73 -12.62 -6.37 1.91
N SER A 74 -13.22 -7.57 1.97
CA SER A 74 -14.55 -7.86 1.43
C SER A 74 -15.62 -6.95 2.04
N ALA A 75 -15.54 -6.66 3.34
CA ALA A 75 -16.46 -5.74 4.02
C ALA A 75 -16.46 -4.34 3.39
N CYS A 76 -15.28 -3.79 3.08
CA CYS A 76 -15.18 -2.51 2.39
C CYS A 76 -15.74 -2.58 0.96
N ARG A 77 -15.50 -3.67 0.23
CA ARG A 77 -16.10 -3.87 -1.09
C ARG A 77 -17.64 -3.88 -1.01
N SER A 78 -18.22 -4.61 -0.07
CA SER A 78 -19.68 -4.69 0.12
C SER A 78 -20.28 -3.36 0.54
N ARG A 79 -19.59 -2.58 1.38
CA ARG A 79 -20.02 -1.21 1.73
C ARG A 79 -20.01 -0.30 0.51
N ALA A 80 -18.95 -0.34 -0.29
CA ALA A 80 -18.90 0.44 -1.54
C ALA A 80 -19.99 0.04 -2.53
N TRP A 81 -20.32 -1.25 -2.62
CA TRP A 81 -21.42 -1.72 -3.46
C TRP A 81 -22.77 -1.18 -2.98
N ARG A 82 -23.07 -1.28 -1.68
CA ARG A 82 -24.30 -0.71 -1.10
C ARG A 82 -24.42 0.79 -1.32
N GLU A 83 -23.32 1.53 -1.18
CA GLU A 83 -23.31 2.98 -1.42
C GLU A 83 -23.63 3.34 -2.88
N ARG A 84 -23.21 2.52 -3.86
CA ARG A 84 -23.56 2.73 -5.28
C ARG A 84 -25.06 2.52 -5.54
N GLN A 85 -25.68 1.60 -4.81
CA GLN A 85 -27.10 1.30 -4.95
C GLN A 85 -28.02 2.40 -4.40
N LYS A 86 -27.52 3.28 -3.52
CA LYS A 86 -28.33 4.35 -2.90
C LYS A 86 -28.69 5.51 -3.85
N GLY A 87 -28.38 5.40 -5.15
CA GLY A 87 -28.64 6.45 -6.13
C GLY A 87 -27.68 7.64 -6.03
N PRO A 88 -27.69 8.54 -7.03
CA PRO A 88 -26.73 9.64 -7.13
C PRO A 88 -26.86 10.69 -6.01
N ALA A 89 -28.07 10.94 -5.52
CA ALA A 89 -28.34 11.89 -4.43
C ALA A 89 -27.67 11.48 -3.11
N ALA A 90 -27.85 10.21 -2.68
CA ALA A 90 -27.21 9.71 -1.48
C ALA A 90 -25.66 9.65 -1.59
N GLN A 91 -25.14 9.39 -2.79
CA GLN A 91 -23.69 9.40 -3.05
C GLN A 91 -23.08 10.80 -2.95
N ALA A 92 -23.81 11.85 -3.33
CA ALA A 92 -23.37 13.23 -3.19
C ALA A 92 -23.23 13.60 -1.71
N VAL A 93 -24.26 13.32 -0.90
CA VAL A 93 -24.26 13.56 0.55
C VAL A 93 -23.10 12.84 1.24
N GLY A 94 -22.91 11.55 0.96
CA GLY A 94 -21.82 10.79 1.57
C GLY A 94 -20.41 11.26 1.14
N ARG A 95 -20.25 11.85 -0.05
CA ARG A 95 -18.98 12.49 -0.46
C ARG A 95 -18.72 13.78 0.32
N MET A 96 -19.74 14.61 0.51
CA MET A 96 -19.64 15.85 1.28
C MET A 96 -19.26 15.58 2.74
N GLU A 97 -19.92 14.62 3.40
CA GLU A 97 -19.58 14.24 4.78
C GLU A 97 -18.14 13.75 4.94
N ARG A 98 -17.61 13.00 3.96
CA ARG A 98 -16.21 12.52 3.98
C ARG A 98 -15.20 13.63 3.69
N ALA A 99 -15.60 14.68 2.97
CA ALA A 99 -14.76 15.85 2.74
C ALA A 99 -14.67 16.68 4.02
N LEU A 100 -15.81 16.93 4.69
CA LEU A 100 -15.86 17.67 5.94
C LEU A 100 -14.99 17.04 7.02
N ARG A 101 -15.14 15.72 7.26
CA ARG A 101 -14.31 14.99 8.24
C ARG A 101 -12.81 15.07 7.97
N ARG A 102 -12.40 15.15 6.70
CA ARG A 102 -10.98 15.31 6.35
C ARG A 102 -10.48 16.71 6.66
N HIS A 103 -11.30 17.72 6.40
CA HIS A 103 -10.97 19.11 6.74
C HIS A 103 -10.85 19.29 8.26
N GLU A 104 -11.78 18.74 9.03
CA GLU A 104 -11.74 18.75 10.50
C GLU A 104 -10.50 18.04 11.04
N ALA A 105 -10.16 16.86 10.50
CA ALA A 105 -8.96 16.12 10.90
C ALA A 105 -7.65 16.86 10.56
N GLN A 106 -7.65 17.70 9.52
CA GLN A 106 -6.51 18.55 9.15
C GLN A 106 -6.42 19.81 10.03
N ALA A 107 -7.57 20.39 10.41
CA ALA A 107 -7.62 21.59 11.25
C ALA A 107 -7.20 21.32 12.71
N GLY A 108 -7.37 20.10 13.21
CA GLY A 108 -6.98 19.71 14.57
C GLY A 108 -5.51 19.32 14.79
N GLN A 109 -4.63 19.56 13.81
CA GLN A 109 -3.19 19.20 13.88
C GLN A 109 -2.27 20.42 14.04
N GLY A 110 -2.82 21.61 14.31
CA GLY A 110 -2.10 22.87 14.51
C GLY A 110 -1.91 23.24 15.98
#